data_AF-A0A3D0DIR3-F1
#
_entry.id   AF-A0A3D0DIR3-F1
#
_cell.length_a   1.000
_cell.length_b   1.000
_cell.length_c   1.000
_cell.angle_alpha   90.00
_cell.angle_beta   90.00
_cell.angle_gamma   90.00
#
_symmetry.space_group_name_H-M   'P 1'
#
loop_
_entity.id
_entity.type
_entity.pdbx_description
1 polymer ?
#
loop_
_entity_poly.entity_id
_entity_poly.type
_entity_poly.pdbx_seq_one_letter_code
_entity_poly.pdbx_strand_id
1 'polypeptide(L)'
;MEQISQIAQGIHLKRHLLPYILLAGLILFNFPVLVGLFEDWSHDGNYSHGFLVIPISIFLIYMRRAELVFPAKPARAGLAILIIGCVGLIFGTAASEFFTTRVSLVLTVTGLGLFYLGAANFKKVWFSFFFLLFMIPIPAIIYYAATLPMQLLATKATNVILHIVGVPSYREGNIIF
;
A
#
# COMPACT_ATOMS: atom_id res chain seq x y z
N MET A 1 42.21 18.87 -18.30
CA MET A 1 41.25 19.18 -17.22
C MET A 1 39.79 18.94 -17.63
N GLU A 2 39.39 19.16 -18.90
CA GLU A 2 38.05 18.83 -19.42
C GLU A 2 37.65 17.35 -19.33
N GLN A 3 38.60 16.43 -19.55
CA GLN A 3 38.33 14.98 -19.55
C GLN A 3 37.94 14.43 -18.17
N ILE A 4 38.45 15.03 -17.08
CA ILE A 4 38.10 14.67 -15.69
C ILE A 4 36.71 15.21 -15.33
N SER A 5 36.33 16.37 -15.87
CA SER A 5 34.99 16.96 -15.71
C SER A 5 33.90 16.13 -16.41
N GLN A 6 34.16 15.65 -17.63
CA GLN A 6 33.22 14.79 -18.36
C GLN A 6 33.03 13.40 -17.73
N ILE A 7 34.10 12.79 -17.20
CA ILE A 7 34.02 11.52 -16.46
C ILE A 7 33.23 11.70 -15.15
N ALA A 8 33.46 12.80 -14.43
CA ALA A 8 32.72 13.11 -13.21
C ALA A 8 31.22 13.36 -13.46
N GLN A 9 30.87 14.05 -14.55
CA GLN A 9 29.47 14.28 -14.95
C GLN A 9 28.76 12.98 -15.37
N GLY A 10 29.43 12.09 -16.11
CA GLY A 10 28.87 10.78 -16.50
C GLY A 10 28.62 9.83 -15.32
N ILE A 11 29.47 9.88 -14.29
CA ILE A 11 29.31 9.11 -13.04
C ILE A 11 28.18 9.69 -12.19
N HIS A 12 28.04 11.02 -12.14
CA HIS A 12 26.96 11.68 -11.40
C HIS A 12 25.58 11.36 -12.00
N LEU A 13 25.46 11.35 -13.33
CA LEU A 13 24.19 11.07 -14.03
C LEU A 13 23.76 9.60 -13.89
N LYS A 14 24.69 8.64 -14.01
CA LYS A 14 24.40 7.20 -13.78
C LYS A 14 23.94 6.90 -12.35
N ARG A 15 24.45 7.64 -11.37
CA ARG A 15 24.09 7.48 -9.95
C ARG A 15 22.65 7.94 -9.64
N HIS A 16 22.10 8.86 -10.44
CA HIS A 16 20.70 9.24 -10.37
C HIS A 16 19.79 8.41 -11.27
N LEU A 17 20.29 7.77 -12.34
CA LEU A 17 19.48 6.90 -13.22
C LEU A 17 19.03 5.60 -12.56
N LEU A 18 19.91 4.97 -11.77
CA LEU A 18 19.66 3.67 -11.14
C LEU A 18 18.36 3.62 -10.30
N PRO A 19 18.04 4.59 -9.41
CA PRO A 19 16.78 4.57 -8.69
C PRO A 19 15.56 4.73 -9.61
N TYR A 20 15.63 5.55 -10.67
CA TYR A 20 14.53 5.68 -11.63
C TYR A 20 14.30 4.39 -12.41
N ILE A 21 15.36 3.68 -12.81
CA ILE A 21 15.26 2.37 -13.48
C ILE A 21 14.62 1.34 -12.53
N LEU A 22 15.07 1.29 -11.27
CA LEU A 22 14.50 0.37 -10.28
C LEU A 22 13.02 0.68 -10.00
N LEU A 23 12.65 1.96 -9.92
CA LEU A 23 11.28 2.38 -9.74
C LEU A 23 10.41 1.99 -10.96
N ALA A 24 10.91 2.25 -12.18
CA ALA A 24 10.22 1.87 -13.41
C ALA A 24 10.04 0.35 -13.53
N GLY A 25 11.09 -0.43 -13.21
CA GLY A 25 11.01 -1.88 -13.16
C GLY A 25 10.01 -2.38 -12.13
N LEU A 26 9.94 -1.75 -10.96
CA LEU A 26 8.97 -2.06 -9.92
C LEU A 26 7.54 -1.79 -10.37
N ILE A 27 7.28 -0.66 -11.01
CA ILE A 27 5.96 -0.30 -11.55
C ILE A 27 5.55 -1.29 -12.63
N LEU A 28 6.45 -1.61 -13.57
CA LEU A 28 6.16 -2.55 -14.66
C LEU A 28 5.87 -3.95 -14.12
N PHE A 29 6.66 -4.43 -13.16
CA PHE A 29 6.50 -5.76 -12.58
C PHE A 29 5.22 -5.89 -11.74
N ASN A 30 4.80 -4.81 -11.08
CA ASN A 30 3.59 -4.78 -10.24
C ASN A 30 2.36 -4.22 -10.98
N PHE A 31 2.44 -3.99 -12.29
CA PHE A 31 1.37 -3.35 -13.06
C PHE A 31 0.00 -4.05 -12.90
N PRO A 32 -0.11 -5.39 -12.98
CA PRO A 32 -1.40 -6.07 -12.79
C PRO A 32 -2.01 -5.84 -11.40
N VAL A 33 -1.16 -5.78 -10.37
CA VAL A 33 -1.61 -5.53 -8.98
C VAL A 33 -2.10 -4.10 -8.82
N LEU A 34 -1.44 -3.13 -9.43
CA LEU A 34 -1.86 -1.73 -9.43
C LEU A 34 -3.20 -1.54 -10.14
N VAL A 35 -3.42 -2.23 -11.27
CA VAL A 35 -4.70 -2.21 -11.98
C VAL A 35 -5.81 -2.80 -11.10
N GLY A 36 -5.57 -3.96 -10.47
CA GLY A 36 -6.56 -4.56 -9.56
C GLY A 36 -6.89 -3.70 -8.34
N LEU A 37 -5.89 -2.98 -7.77
CA LEU A 37 -6.13 -2.01 -6.70
C LEU A 37 -6.96 -0.82 -7.18
N PHE A 38 -6.68 -0.30 -8.38
CA PHE A 38 -7.44 0.79 -8.97
C PHE A 38 -8.90 0.41 -9.23
N GLU A 39 -9.14 -0.82 -9.71
CA GLU A 39 -10.50 -1.36 -9.90
C GLU A 39 -11.26 -1.44 -8.57
N ASP A 40 -10.64 -1.95 -7.51
CA ASP A 40 -11.28 -2.02 -6.19
C ASP A 40 -11.62 -0.63 -5.65
N TRP A 41 -10.70 0.32 -5.73
CA TRP A 41 -10.96 1.67 -5.22
C TRP A 41 -12.05 2.39 -6.01
N SER A 42 -12.23 2.04 -7.29
CA SER A 42 -13.24 2.63 -8.16
C SER A 42 -14.63 2.03 -7.97
N HIS A 43 -14.72 0.74 -7.68
CA HIS A 43 -15.99 0.01 -7.65
C HIS A 43 -16.46 -0.35 -6.23
N ASP A 44 -15.58 -0.43 -5.24
CA ASP A 44 -15.94 -0.72 -3.85
C ASP A 44 -15.91 0.56 -2.99
N GLY A 45 -17.10 1.02 -2.59
CA GLY A 45 -17.27 2.19 -1.73
C GLY A 45 -16.57 2.09 -0.37
N ASN A 46 -16.30 0.87 0.13
CA ASN A 46 -15.58 0.68 1.39
C ASN A 46 -14.08 0.95 1.24
N TYR A 47 -13.53 0.84 0.02
CA TYR A 47 -12.10 0.99 -0.27
C TYR A 47 -11.75 2.17 -1.17
N SER A 48 -12.71 3.04 -1.51
CA SER A 48 -12.44 4.25 -2.31
C SER A 48 -11.39 5.20 -1.70
N HIS A 49 -11.16 5.12 -0.39
CA HIS A 49 -10.10 5.87 0.29
C HIS A 49 -8.68 5.50 -0.15
N GLY A 50 -8.48 4.34 -0.80
CA GLY A 50 -7.18 3.90 -1.31
C GLY A 50 -6.52 4.90 -2.27
N PHE A 51 -7.32 5.64 -3.04
CA PHE A 51 -6.85 6.75 -3.88
C PHE A 51 -6.12 7.85 -3.11
N LEU A 52 -6.55 8.12 -1.87
CA LEU A 52 -5.93 9.13 -1.02
C LEU A 52 -4.67 8.60 -0.32
N VAL A 53 -4.54 7.28 -0.15
CA VAL A 53 -3.42 6.68 0.57
C VAL A 53 -2.09 6.95 -0.14
N ILE A 54 -2.04 6.84 -1.46
CA ILE A 54 -0.84 7.10 -2.27
C ILE A 54 -0.34 8.56 -2.12
N PRO A 55 -1.13 9.61 -2.44
CA PRO A 55 -0.67 10.99 -2.35
C PRO A 55 -0.34 11.39 -0.91
N ILE A 56 -1.07 10.90 0.09
CA ILE A 56 -0.76 11.16 1.50
C ILE A 56 0.58 10.51 1.87
N SER A 57 0.86 9.28 1.43
CA SER A 57 2.16 8.62 1.69
C SER A 57 3.32 9.43 1.12
N ILE A 58 3.17 9.96 -0.11
CA ILE A 58 4.16 10.84 -0.75
C ILE A 58 4.30 12.15 0.04
N PHE A 59 3.18 12.77 0.42
CA PHE A 59 3.17 14.00 1.21
C PHE A 59 3.88 13.82 2.57
N LEU A 60 3.67 12.70 3.25
CA LEU A 60 4.35 12.39 4.52
C LEU A 60 5.88 12.30 4.36
N ILE A 61 6.37 11.76 3.23
CA ILE A 61 7.81 11.77 2.91
C ILE A 61 8.27 13.21 2.65
N TYR A 62 7.50 13.96 1.85
CA TYR A 62 7.81 15.35 1.50
C TYR A 62 7.89 16.27 2.73
N MET A 63 7.05 16.04 3.74
CA MET A 63 7.04 16.82 4.97
C MET A 63 8.33 16.65 5.78
N ARG A 64 8.94 15.46 5.73
CA ARG A 64 10.20 15.16 6.43
C ARG A 64 11.45 15.34 5.58
N ARG A 65 11.34 15.86 4.35
CA ARG A 65 12.46 15.97 3.41
C ARG A 65 13.66 16.74 3.98
N ALA A 66 13.41 17.77 4.80
CA ALA A 66 14.45 18.58 5.41
C ALA A 66 15.25 17.82 6.48
N GLU A 67 14.68 16.78 7.06
CA GLU A 67 15.34 15.93 8.04
C GLU A 67 16.20 14.83 7.38
N LEU A 68 16.05 14.59 6.08
CA LEU A 68 16.75 13.50 5.38
C LEU A 68 18.19 13.90 5.07
N VAL A 69 19.13 13.03 5.43
CA VAL A 69 20.57 13.27 5.24
C VAL A 69 21.08 12.43 4.08
N PHE A 70 21.68 13.08 3.09
CA PHE A 70 22.31 12.44 1.93
C PHE A 70 23.80 12.80 1.83
N PRO A 71 24.68 11.88 1.38
CA PRO A 71 24.38 10.55 0.86
C PRO A 71 24.07 9.54 1.98
N ALA A 72 22.98 8.79 1.81
CA ALA A 72 22.61 7.74 2.73
C ALA A 72 23.41 6.45 2.48
N LYS A 73 23.77 5.73 3.55
CA LYS A 73 24.34 4.38 3.43
C LYS A 73 23.22 3.38 3.13
N PRO A 74 23.29 2.60 2.03
CA PRO A 74 22.25 1.64 1.70
C PRO A 74 22.06 0.61 2.81
N ALA A 75 20.81 0.33 3.17
CA ALA A 75 20.51 -0.68 4.18
C ALA A 75 20.37 -2.06 3.52
N ARG A 76 21.26 -3.01 3.86
CA ARG A 76 21.19 -4.40 3.38
C ARG A 76 19.87 -5.09 3.74
N ALA A 77 19.26 -4.70 4.86
CA ALA A 77 17.92 -5.17 5.24
C ALA A 77 16.83 -4.79 4.23
N GLY A 78 16.97 -3.65 3.53
CA GLY A 78 16.06 -3.25 2.47
C GLY A 78 16.08 -4.21 1.28
N LEU A 79 17.26 -4.75 0.94
CA LEU A 79 17.40 -5.76 -0.11
C LEU A 79 16.71 -7.08 0.30
N ALA A 80 16.84 -7.51 1.56
CA ALA A 80 16.14 -8.69 2.05
C ALA A 80 14.61 -8.51 1.99
N ILE A 81 14.08 -7.36 2.43
CA ILE A 81 12.65 -7.06 2.35
C ILE A 81 12.17 -6.98 0.90
N LEU A 82 12.97 -6.41 0.00
CA LEU A 82 12.65 -6.35 -1.43
C LEU A 82 12.56 -7.75 -2.03
N ILE A 83 13.51 -8.65 -1.71
CA ILE A 83 13.47 -10.05 -2.16
C ILE A 83 12.21 -10.74 -1.63
N ILE A 84 11.88 -10.55 -0.36
CA ILE A 84 10.65 -11.11 0.24
C ILE A 84 9.41 -10.62 -0.51
N GLY A 85 9.34 -9.32 -0.83
CA GLY A 85 8.27 -8.75 -1.64
C GLY A 85 8.18 -9.39 -3.04
N CYS A 86 9.30 -9.50 -3.75
CA CYS A 86 9.32 -10.15 -5.07
C CYS A 86 8.91 -11.62 -5.01
N VAL A 87 9.41 -12.37 -4.03
CA VAL A 87 9.07 -13.78 -3.81
C VAL A 87 7.59 -13.92 -3.46
N GLY A 88 7.08 -13.08 -2.55
CA GLY A 88 5.67 -13.03 -2.18
C GLY A 88 4.78 -12.71 -3.38
N LEU A 89 5.22 -11.84 -4.30
CA LEU A 89 4.46 -11.54 -5.51
C LEU A 89 4.36 -12.77 -6.42
N ILE A 90 5.46 -13.50 -6.60
CA ILE A 90 5.49 -14.73 -7.40
C ILE A 90 4.56 -15.79 -6.78
N PHE A 91 4.68 -16.05 -5.48
CA PHE A 91 3.84 -17.03 -4.79
C PHE A 91 2.37 -16.62 -4.75
N GLY A 92 2.06 -15.36 -4.43
CA GLY A 92 0.69 -14.85 -4.41
C GLY A 92 0.04 -14.94 -5.79
N THR A 93 0.79 -14.64 -6.85
CA THR A 93 0.30 -14.80 -8.23
C THR A 93 0.07 -16.27 -8.57
N ALA A 94 1.00 -17.16 -8.21
CA ALA A 94 0.87 -18.60 -8.42
C ALA A 94 -0.31 -19.21 -7.64
N ALA A 95 -0.60 -18.68 -6.45
CA ALA A 95 -1.74 -19.09 -5.61
C ALA A 95 -3.06 -18.40 -6.00
N SER A 96 -3.04 -17.45 -6.96
CA SER A 96 -4.19 -16.60 -7.30
C SER A 96 -4.77 -15.87 -6.08
N GLU A 97 -3.89 -15.44 -5.17
CA GLU A 97 -4.26 -14.77 -3.92
C GLU A 97 -3.97 -13.26 -4.00
N PHE A 98 -5.03 -12.46 -4.16
CA PHE A 98 -4.92 -11.01 -4.32
C PHE A 98 -4.36 -10.29 -3.08
N PHE A 99 -4.67 -10.76 -1.87
CA PHE A 99 -4.19 -10.11 -0.65
C PHE A 99 -2.66 -10.19 -0.55
N THR A 100 -2.11 -11.38 -0.75
CA THR A 100 -0.65 -11.61 -0.72
C THR A 100 0.08 -10.83 -1.81
N THR A 101 -0.46 -10.75 -3.03
CA THR A 101 0.18 -9.95 -4.10
C THR A 101 0.19 -8.45 -3.79
N ARG A 102 -0.88 -7.92 -3.19
CA ARG A 102 -0.97 -6.50 -2.78
C ARG A 102 -0.04 -6.18 -1.61
N VAL A 103 0.06 -7.07 -0.61
CA VAL A 103 1.04 -6.93 0.49
C VAL A 103 2.46 -6.97 -0.06
N SER A 104 2.72 -7.86 -1.01
CA SER A 104 4.01 -8.00 -1.67
C SER A 104 4.43 -6.73 -2.42
N LEU A 105 3.50 -6.03 -3.06
CA LEU A 105 3.74 -4.72 -3.66
C LEU A 105 4.24 -3.71 -2.60
N VAL A 106 3.55 -3.61 -1.45
CA VAL A 106 3.96 -2.69 -0.37
C VAL A 106 5.31 -3.09 0.21
N LEU A 107 5.58 -4.38 0.40
CA LEU A 107 6.89 -4.86 0.84
C LEU A 107 7.99 -4.52 -0.16
N THR A 108 7.74 -4.65 -1.47
CA THR A 108 8.72 -4.34 -2.51
C THR A 108 9.05 -2.84 -2.50
N VAL A 109 8.04 -1.97 -2.44
CA VAL A 109 8.23 -0.50 -2.33
C VAL A 109 8.96 -0.15 -1.03
N THR A 110 8.60 -0.79 0.08
CA THR A 110 9.23 -0.57 1.38
C THR A 110 10.69 -1.02 1.39
N GLY A 111 10.99 -2.19 0.81
CA GLY A 111 12.35 -2.70 0.69
C GLY A 111 13.23 -1.81 -0.17
N LEU A 112 12.70 -1.31 -1.30
CA LEU A 112 13.40 -0.36 -2.16
C LEU A 112 13.63 0.98 -1.44
N GLY A 113 12.62 1.49 -0.75
CA GLY A 113 12.70 2.70 0.06
C GLY A 113 13.76 2.59 1.17
N LEU A 114 13.76 1.48 1.91
CA LEU A 114 14.74 1.22 2.97
C LEU A 114 16.15 1.04 2.41
N PHE A 115 16.29 0.36 1.27
CA PHE A 115 17.58 0.19 0.61
C PHE A 115 18.16 1.54 0.17
N TYR A 116 17.35 2.43 -0.43
CA TYR A 116 17.81 3.71 -0.96
C TYR A 116 17.98 4.80 0.11
N LEU A 117 17.00 4.95 1.00
CA LEU A 117 17.04 5.94 2.08
C LEU A 117 18.03 5.54 3.19
N GLY A 118 18.34 4.25 3.30
CA GLY A 118 19.11 3.72 4.41
C GLY A 118 18.32 3.71 5.72
N ALA A 119 18.79 2.95 6.71
CA ALA A 119 18.03 2.72 7.94
C ALA A 119 17.79 4.02 8.74
N ALA A 120 18.73 4.96 8.74
CA ALA A 120 18.63 6.20 9.50
C ALA A 120 17.54 7.14 8.97
N ASN A 121 17.45 7.33 7.65
CA ASN A 121 16.40 8.16 7.05
C ASN A 121 15.06 7.40 7.01
N PHE A 122 15.08 6.09 6.75
CA PHE A 122 13.87 5.28 6.75
C PHE A 122 13.14 5.35 8.10
N LYS A 123 13.88 5.34 9.23
CA LYS A 123 13.30 5.55 10.57
C LYS A 123 12.56 6.89 10.73
N LYS A 124 12.86 7.90 9.93
CA LYS A 124 12.14 9.19 9.96
C LYS A 124 10.83 9.10 9.19
N VAL A 125 10.83 8.40 8.05
CA VAL A 125 9.69 8.29 7.13
C VAL A 125 8.96 6.95 7.17
N TRP A 126 9.23 6.10 8.17
CA TRP A 126 8.67 4.74 8.25
C TRP A 126 7.15 4.74 8.19
N PHE A 127 6.53 5.76 8.78
CA PHE A 127 5.09 5.94 8.82
C PHE A 127 4.50 6.09 7.41
N SER A 128 5.20 6.74 6.48
CA SER A 128 4.77 6.84 5.08
C SER A 128 4.65 5.48 4.41
N PHE A 129 5.57 4.56 4.69
CA PHE A 129 5.56 3.21 4.13
C PHE A 129 4.55 2.32 4.84
N PHE A 130 4.41 2.45 6.16
CA PHE A 130 3.35 1.80 6.92
C PHE A 130 1.96 2.23 6.43
N PHE A 131 1.79 3.51 6.10
CA PHE A 131 0.52 4.06 5.65
C PHE A 131 0.04 3.43 4.33
N LEU A 132 0.96 3.00 3.46
CA LEU A 132 0.61 2.28 2.22
C LEU A 132 -0.15 0.97 2.49
N LEU A 133 -0.04 0.35 3.66
CA LEU A 133 -0.82 -0.85 3.98
C LEU A 133 -2.33 -0.58 4.00
N PHE A 134 -2.75 0.64 4.33
CA PHE A 134 -4.17 1.01 4.37
C PHE A 134 -4.83 1.07 2.98
N MET A 135 -4.05 1.04 1.90
CA MET A 135 -4.63 0.98 0.55
C MET A 135 -5.07 -0.43 0.15
N ILE A 136 -4.65 -1.45 0.91
CA ILE A 136 -4.90 -2.86 0.60
C ILE A 136 -6.25 -3.30 1.17
N PRO A 137 -7.17 -3.77 0.33
CA PRO A 137 -8.41 -4.36 0.80
C PRO A 137 -8.17 -5.59 1.68
N ILE A 138 -8.82 -5.62 2.83
CA ILE A 138 -8.74 -6.75 3.77
C ILE A 138 -9.45 -7.96 3.12
N PRO A 139 -8.96 -9.19 3.31
CA PRO A 139 -9.61 -10.38 2.78
C PRO A 139 -11.10 -10.44 3.16
N ALA A 140 -11.95 -10.75 2.18
CA ALA A 140 -13.41 -10.76 2.34
C ALA A 140 -13.86 -11.61 3.54
N ILE A 141 -13.19 -12.74 3.79
CA ILE A 141 -13.48 -13.63 4.93
C ILE A 141 -13.35 -12.89 6.26
N ILE A 142 -12.27 -12.12 6.44
CA ILE A 142 -12.02 -11.34 7.66
C ILE A 142 -13.02 -10.19 7.74
N TYR A 143 -13.26 -9.51 6.61
CA TYR A 143 -14.21 -8.41 6.53
C TYR A 143 -15.63 -8.84 6.93
N TYR A 144 -16.15 -9.93 6.35
CA TYR A 144 -17.49 -10.43 6.65
C TYR A 144 -17.59 -11.03 8.04
N ALA A 145 -16.56 -11.73 8.53
CA ALA A 145 -16.54 -12.24 9.90
C ALA A 145 -16.67 -11.12 10.94
N ALA A 146 -16.08 -9.95 10.68
CA ALA A 146 -16.19 -8.79 11.56
C ALA A 146 -17.51 -8.01 11.38
N THR A 147 -17.95 -7.81 10.14
CA THR A 147 -19.09 -6.92 9.85
C THR A 147 -20.44 -7.59 10.03
N LEU A 148 -20.59 -8.89 9.76
CA LEU A 148 -21.88 -9.58 9.86
C LEU A 148 -22.50 -9.51 11.28
N PRO A 149 -21.77 -9.80 12.38
CA PRO A 149 -22.34 -9.68 13.71
C PRO A 149 -22.83 -8.27 14.03
N MET A 150 -22.07 -7.26 13.61
CA MET A 150 -22.43 -5.86 13.80
C MET A 150 -23.66 -5.48 12.98
N GLN A 151 -23.75 -5.92 11.72
CA GLN A 151 -24.91 -5.70 10.86
C GLN A 151 -26.17 -6.38 11.42
N LEU A 152 -26.06 -7.60 11.94
CA LEU A 152 -27.18 -8.31 12.58
C LEU A 152 -27.66 -7.62 13.85
N LEU A 153 -26.73 -7.08 14.66
CA LEU A 153 -27.09 -6.31 15.83
C LEU A 153 -27.78 -5.00 15.43
N ALA A 154 -27.25 -4.31 14.42
CA ALA A 154 -27.83 -3.09 13.89
C ALA A 154 -29.24 -3.34 13.36
N THR A 155 -29.45 -4.37 12.53
CA THR A 155 -30.79 -4.66 12.00
C THR A 155 -31.77 -5.11 13.07
N LYS A 156 -31.32 -5.84 14.10
CA LYS A 156 -32.15 -6.20 15.26
C LYS A 156 -32.58 -4.96 16.04
N ALA A 157 -31.65 -4.06 16.34
CA ALA A 157 -31.95 -2.81 17.06
C ALA A 157 -32.89 -1.91 16.24
N THR A 158 -32.62 -1.73 14.95
CA THR A 158 -33.46 -0.93 14.05
C THR A 158 -34.88 -1.50 13.95
N ASN A 159 -35.04 -2.81 13.80
CA ASN A 159 -36.38 -3.43 13.74
C ASN A 159 -37.18 -3.19 15.02
N VAL A 160 -36.55 -3.31 16.20
CA VAL A 160 -37.20 -3.01 17.49
C VAL A 160 -37.68 -1.56 17.54
N ILE A 161 -36.82 -0.61 17.11
CA ILE A 161 -37.17 0.81 17.09
C ILE A 161 -38.33 1.09 16.12
N LEU A 162 -38.30 0.50 14.92
CA LEU A 162 -39.36 0.67 13.93
C LEU A 162 -40.71 0.17 14.44
N HIS A 163 -40.75 -1.00 15.09
CA HIS A 163 -41.98 -1.51 15.71
C HIS A 163 -42.50 -0.60 16.83
N ILE A 164 -41.61 0.00 17.64
CA ILE A 164 -42.01 0.94 18.70
C ILE A 164 -42.63 2.21 18.11
N VAL A 165 -42.09 2.71 16.99
CA VAL A 165 -42.63 3.90 16.29
C VAL A 165 -43.87 3.56 15.44
N GLY A 166 -44.27 2.29 15.39
CA GLY A 166 -45.46 1.84 14.65
C GLY A 166 -45.23 1.68 13.15
N VAL A 167 -43.97 1.63 12.71
CA VAL A 167 -43.62 1.33 11.31
C VAL A 167 -43.58 -0.19 11.13
N PRO A 168 -44.46 -0.79 10.33
CA PRO A 168 -44.39 -2.21 10.04
C PRO A 168 -43.08 -2.49 9.31
N SER A 169 -42.30 -3.42 9.84
CA SER A 169 -41.02 -3.85 9.27
C SER A 169 -40.84 -5.34 9.48
N TYR A 170 -40.14 -5.97 8.54
CA TYR A 170 -39.79 -7.38 8.58
C TYR A 170 -38.29 -7.55 8.38
N ARG A 171 -37.61 -8.14 9.36
CA ARG A 171 -36.16 -8.36 9.32
C ARG A 171 -35.83 -9.77 8.83
N GLU A 172 -35.04 -9.84 7.76
CA GLU A 172 -34.44 -11.09 7.27
C GLU A 172 -32.91 -10.94 7.25
N GLY A 173 -32.24 -11.58 8.22
CA GLY A 173 -30.78 -11.44 8.37
C GLY A 173 -30.35 -9.99 8.62
N ASN A 174 -29.50 -9.46 7.72
CA ASN A 174 -29.00 -8.08 7.74
C ASN A 174 -29.82 -7.11 6.86
N ILE A 175 -30.99 -7.53 6.37
CA ILE A 175 -31.90 -6.71 5.56
C ILE A 175 -33.21 -6.50 6.34
N ILE A 176 -33.81 -5.32 6.17
CA ILE A 176 -35.13 -4.97 6.71
C ILE A 176 -36.02 -4.56 5.52
N PHE A 177 -37.21 -5.16 5.43
CA PHE A 177 -38.26 -4.86 4.46
C PHE A 177 -39.39 -4.05 5.11
#